data_AF-A0A961DLB6-F1
#
_entry.id   AF-A0A961DLB6-F1
#
_cell.length_a   1.000
_cell.length_b   1.000
_cell.length_c   1.000
_cell.angle_alpha   90.00
_cell.angle_beta   90.00
_cell.angle_gamma   90.00
#
_symmetry.space_group_name_H-M   'P 1'
#
loop_
_entity.id
_entity.type
_entity.pdbx_description
1 polymer ?
#
loop_
_entity_poly.entity_id
_entity_poly.type
_entity_poly.pdbx_seq_one_letter_code
_entity_poly.pdbx_strand_id
1 'polypeptide(L)'
;NVVSLLLSQWLWQFRLIDLGTGVAAWVVAMIGWDFAYYWLHRFEHQSRLLWAAHVNHHSSEYYNLSTALRQALLPVAAIVFFPPLALIGVRPWIIAVSGGFNLVYQYWIHTEAIDKLPRWFEFVFNTPSHHRVHHGSQRQYLDRNHGGILIIWDR
;
A
#
# COMPACT_ATOMS: atom_id res chain seq x y z
N ASN A 1 8.98 -2.30 -7.97
CA ASN A 1 9.52 -2.67 -9.31
C ASN A 1 11.00 -2.26 -9.38
N VAL A 2 11.76 -2.74 -10.38
CA VAL A 2 13.22 -2.47 -10.50
C VAL A 2 13.53 -0.98 -10.60
N VAL A 3 12.72 -0.20 -11.33
CA VAL A 3 12.94 1.25 -11.50
C VAL A 3 12.87 2.00 -10.17
N SER A 4 11.86 1.70 -9.34
CA SER A 4 11.73 2.28 -8.00
C SER A 4 12.93 1.95 -7.10
N LEU A 5 13.47 0.72 -7.20
CA LEU A 5 14.68 0.34 -6.45
C LEU A 5 15.91 1.11 -6.93
N LEU A 6 16.13 1.22 -8.23
CA LEU A 6 17.24 1.98 -8.80
C LEU A 6 17.16 3.47 -8.43
N LEU A 7 15.97 4.06 -8.52
CA LEU A 7 15.76 5.44 -8.10
C LEU A 7 16.02 5.60 -6.59
N SER A 8 15.58 4.65 -5.77
CA SER A 8 15.87 4.65 -4.33
C SER A 8 17.39 4.57 -4.06
N GLN A 9 18.13 3.76 -4.82
CA GLN A 9 19.59 3.67 -4.72
C GLN A 9 20.29 4.98 -5.12
N TRP A 10 19.79 5.65 -6.14
CA TRP A 10 20.31 6.97 -6.53
C TRP A 10 20.01 8.02 -5.46
N LEU A 11 18.77 8.11 -4.98
CA LEU A 11 18.36 9.04 -3.93
C LEU A 11 19.10 8.80 -2.60
N TRP A 12 19.45 7.55 -2.28
CA TRP A 12 20.20 7.20 -1.07
C TRP A 12 21.55 7.93 -0.94
N GLN A 13 22.16 8.33 -2.06
CA GLN A 13 23.39 9.12 -2.07
C GLN A 13 23.20 10.52 -1.45
N PHE A 14 21.95 11.00 -1.41
CA PHE A 14 21.55 12.31 -0.89
C PHE A 14 20.76 12.23 0.42
N ARG A 15 20.83 11.10 1.13
CA ARG A 15 20.10 10.90 2.39
C ARG A 15 20.50 11.93 3.45
N LEU A 16 19.51 12.38 4.22
CA LEU A 16 19.68 13.32 5.33
C LEU A 16 20.34 12.67 6.55
N ILE A 17 19.95 11.43 6.84
CA ILE A 17 20.48 10.60 7.92
C ILE A 17 20.65 9.16 7.44
N ASP A 18 21.36 8.32 8.19
CA ASP A 18 21.43 6.88 7.96
C ASP A 18 20.83 6.16 9.18
N LEU A 19 19.63 5.60 9.01
CA LEU A 19 18.94 4.88 10.09
C LEU A 19 19.58 3.50 10.38
N GLY A 20 20.59 3.10 9.60
CA GLY A 20 21.22 1.80 9.70
C GLY A 20 20.29 0.67 9.26
N THR A 21 20.33 -0.44 9.99
CA THR A 21 19.53 -1.66 9.73
C THR A 21 18.77 -2.14 10.98
N GLY A 22 18.78 -1.34 12.05
CA GLY A 22 18.13 -1.65 13.31
C GLY A 22 16.61 -1.42 13.28
N VAL A 23 15.96 -1.64 14.44
CA VAL A 23 14.50 -1.56 14.59
C VAL A 23 13.92 -0.23 14.11
N ALA A 24 14.60 0.89 14.39
CA ALA A 24 14.15 2.21 13.96
C ALA A 24 14.03 2.31 12.42
N ALA A 25 15.01 1.77 11.67
CA ALA A 25 14.96 1.77 10.21
C ALA A 25 13.75 1.00 9.69
N TRP A 26 13.45 -0.16 10.28
CA TRP A 26 12.29 -0.99 9.90
C TRP A 26 10.95 -0.36 10.26
N VAL A 27 10.84 0.26 11.44
CA VAL A 27 9.62 0.96 11.85
C VAL A 27 9.33 2.13 10.92
N VAL A 28 10.34 2.97 10.63
CA VAL A 28 10.21 4.09 9.69
C VAL A 28 9.87 3.57 8.29
N ALA A 29 10.51 2.49 7.85
CA ALA A 29 10.23 1.89 6.54
C ALA A 29 8.79 1.37 6.43
N MET A 30 8.30 0.61 7.43
CA MET A 30 6.96 0.04 7.39
C MET A 30 5.87 1.12 7.46
N ILE A 31 6.00 2.09 8.38
CA ILE A 31 5.02 3.19 8.51
C ILE A 31 5.09 4.09 7.27
N GLY A 32 6.30 4.44 6.82
CA GLY A 32 6.50 5.30 5.66
C GLY A 32 6.01 4.66 4.37
N TRP A 33 6.21 3.36 4.19
CA TRP A 33 5.70 2.64 3.03
C TRP A 33 4.17 2.58 3.05
N ASP A 34 3.56 2.27 4.20
CA ASP A 34 2.11 2.22 4.33
C ASP A 34 1.44 3.58 4.09
N PHE A 35 2.05 4.66 4.59
CA PHE A 35 1.62 6.02 4.32
C PHE A 35 1.76 6.42 2.84
N ALA A 36 2.89 6.08 2.22
CA ALA A 36 3.12 6.31 0.80
C ALA A 36 2.12 5.54 -0.07
N TYR A 37 1.82 4.29 0.30
CA TYR A 37 0.80 3.47 -0.34
C TYR A 37 -0.58 4.09 -0.21
N TYR A 38 -0.98 4.53 1.00
CA TYR A 38 -2.27 5.19 1.21
C TYR A 38 -2.52 6.34 0.24
N TRP A 39 -1.54 7.23 0.07
CA TRP A 39 -1.67 8.35 -0.85
C TRP A 39 -1.68 7.93 -2.31
N LEU A 40 -0.78 7.01 -2.70
CA LEU A 40 -0.78 6.45 -4.05
C LEU A 40 -2.16 5.85 -4.38
N HIS A 41 -2.66 5.00 -3.49
CA HIS A 41 -3.91 4.31 -3.65
C HIS A 41 -5.10 5.27 -3.70
N ARG A 42 -5.14 6.27 -2.81
CA ARG A 42 -6.16 7.32 -2.85
C ARG A 42 -6.14 8.08 -4.18
N PHE A 43 -4.97 8.43 -4.70
CA PHE A 43 -4.87 9.10 -6.00
C PHE A 43 -5.24 8.20 -7.18
N GLU A 44 -5.02 6.89 -7.07
CA GLU A 44 -5.50 5.89 -8.03
C GLU A 44 -7.03 5.89 -8.13
N HIS A 45 -7.75 6.13 -7.04
CA HIS A 45 -9.22 6.25 -7.07
C HIS A 45 -9.71 7.64 -7.51
N GLN A 46 -8.90 8.70 -7.32
CA GLN A 46 -9.31 10.08 -7.61
C GLN A 46 -8.91 10.61 -9.00
N SER A 47 -7.99 9.94 -9.70
CA SER A 47 -7.50 10.36 -11.02
C SER A 47 -7.79 9.31 -12.08
N ARG A 48 -8.42 9.69 -13.19
CA ARG A 48 -8.75 8.74 -14.29
C ARG A 48 -7.51 8.06 -14.87
N LEU A 49 -6.38 8.76 -14.90
CA LEU A 49 -5.12 8.22 -15.41
C LEU A 49 -4.57 7.15 -14.47
N LEU A 50 -4.58 7.42 -13.17
CA LEU A 50 -4.06 6.48 -12.17
C LEU A 50 -5.05 5.32 -11.94
N TRP A 51 -6.36 5.60 -12.04
CA TRP A 51 -7.41 4.59 -12.05
C TRP A 51 -7.22 3.56 -13.15
N ALA A 52 -6.75 3.96 -14.34
CA ALA A 52 -6.48 3.01 -15.41
C ALA A 52 -5.42 1.96 -15.03
N ALA A 53 -4.51 2.28 -14.10
CA ALA A 53 -3.53 1.34 -13.56
C ALA A 53 -4.08 0.50 -12.38
N HIS A 54 -5.22 0.89 -11.81
CA HIS A 54 -5.78 0.26 -10.62
C HIS A 54 -7.08 -0.51 -10.89
N VAL A 55 -7.85 -0.14 -11.91
CA VAL A 55 -9.18 -0.71 -12.23
C VAL A 55 -9.17 -2.22 -12.44
N ASN A 56 -8.08 -2.80 -12.94
CA ASN A 56 -7.97 -4.26 -13.10
C ASN A 56 -8.08 -5.01 -11.76
N HIS A 57 -7.67 -4.36 -10.67
CA HIS A 57 -7.81 -4.86 -9.31
C HIS A 57 -9.29 -4.92 -8.88
N HIS A 58 -10.05 -3.87 -9.19
CA HIS A 58 -11.46 -3.71 -8.81
C HIS A 58 -12.46 -4.30 -9.81
N SER A 59 -12.01 -4.80 -10.96
CA SER A 59 -12.90 -5.28 -12.02
C SER A 59 -13.40 -6.72 -11.83
N SER A 60 -12.99 -7.40 -10.76
CA SER A 60 -13.41 -8.77 -10.50
C SER A 60 -14.85 -8.82 -10.00
N GLU A 61 -15.68 -9.67 -10.62
CA GLU A 61 -17.04 -9.96 -10.12
C GLU A 61 -17.03 -10.83 -8.85
N TYR A 62 -15.91 -11.51 -8.59
CA TYR A 62 -15.71 -12.33 -7.40
C TYR A 62 -14.65 -11.70 -6.49
N TYR A 63 -14.96 -11.55 -5.20
CA TYR A 63 -14.03 -11.01 -4.21
C TYR A 63 -13.34 -12.15 -3.45
N ASN A 64 -12.12 -12.51 -3.85
CA ASN A 64 -11.33 -13.55 -3.18
C ASN A 64 -9.83 -13.27 -3.31
N LEU A 65 -8.98 -14.17 -2.79
CA LEU A 65 -7.53 -13.98 -2.78
C LEU A 65 -6.91 -13.79 -4.18
N SER A 66 -7.54 -14.27 -5.26
CA SER A 66 -7.05 -14.03 -6.61
C SER A 66 -7.23 -12.57 -7.04
N THR A 67 -8.21 -11.84 -6.49
CA THR A 67 -8.41 -10.39 -6.71
C THR A 67 -7.18 -9.60 -6.30
N ALA A 68 -6.53 -9.99 -5.19
CA ALA A 68 -5.29 -9.38 -4.72
C ALA A 68 -4.15 -9.40 -5.76
N LEU A 69 -4.13 -10.43 -6.61
CA LEU A 69 -3.08 -10.64 -7.60
C LEU A 69 -3.32 -9.91 -8.92
N ARG A 70 -4.49 -9.28 -9.10
CA ARG A 70 -4.85 -8.51 -10.30
C ARG A 70 -4.19 -7.13 -10.29
N GLN A 71 -2.87 -7.11 -10.42
CA GLN A 71 -2.05 -5.89 -10.40
C GLN A 71 -1.76 -5.38 -11.83
N ALA A 72 -1.49 -4.08 -11.98
CA ALA A 72 -0.97 -3.56 -13.24
C ALA A 72 0.45 -4.06 -13.51
N LEU A 73 0.76 -4.27 -14.80
CA LEU A 73 2.09 -4.70 -15.25
C LEU A 73 3.19 -3.71 -14.84
N LEU A 74 2.87 -2.39 -14.84
CA LEU A 74 3.80 -1.33 -14.46
C LEU A 74 3.09 -0.28 -13.60
N PRO A 75 3.27 -0.28 -12.27
CA PRO A 75 2.76 0.79 -11.42
C PRO A 75 3.72 1.99 -11.50
N VAL A 76 3.66 2.76 -12.59
CA VAL A 76 4.59 3.87 -12.84
C VAL A 76 4.54 4.91 -11.73
N ALA A 77 3.34 5.17 -11.18
CA ALA A 77 3.15 6.10 -10.08
C ALA A 77 3.95 5.71 -8.83
N ALA A 78 4.16 4.42 -8.56
CA ALA A 78 4.96 3.94 -7.43
C ALA A 78 6.40 4.48 -7.39
N ILE A 79 6.95 4.90 -8.53
CA ILE A 79 8.30 5.50 -8.63
C ILE A 79 8.36 6.85 -7.91
N VAL A 80 7.24 7.54 -7.76
CA VAL A 80 7.17 8.84 -7.08
C VAL A 80 7.01 8.67 -5.56
N PHE A 81 6.24 7.67 -5.12
CA PHE A 81 5.80 7.57 -3.72
C PHE A 81 6.81 6.88 -2.78
N PHE A 82 7.45 5.80 -3.23
CA PHE A 82 8.31 4.99 -2.34
C PHE A 82 9.77 5.44 -2.26
N PRO A 83 10.43 5.83 -3.37
CA PRO A 83 11.85 6.23 -3.35
C PRO A 83 12.23 7.39 -2.41
N PRO A 84 11.36 8.39 -2.14
CA PRO A 84 11.65 9.43 -1.14
C PRO A 84 12.01 8.90 0.26
N LEU A 85 11.61 7.67 0.62
CA LEU A 85 12.03 7.05 1.88
C LEU A 85 13.57 6.90 1.98
N ALA A 86 14.26 6.81 0.85
CA ALA A 86 15.73 6.77 0.81
C ALA A 86 16.35 8.09 1.25
N LEU A 87 15.71 9.23 0.96
CA LEU A 87 16.18 10.56 1.36
C LEU A 87 16.11 10.75 2.88
N ILE A 88 15.12 10.16 3.55
CA ILE A 88 14.96 10.26 5.01
C ILE A 88 15.77 9.20 5.78
N GLY A 89 16.59 8.41 5.08
CA GLY A 89 17.55 7.50 5.72
C GLY A 89 17.14 6.04 5.81
N VAL A 90 16.11 5.61 5.08
CA VAL A 90 15.80 4.17 4.91
C VAL A 90 16.61 3.57 3.75
N ARG A 91 17.35 2.48 4.02
CA ARG A 91 18.17 1.81 2.98
C ARG A 91 17.27 1.26 1.86
N PRO A 92 17.67 1.37 0.57
CA PRO A 92 16.85 0.94 -0.56
C PRO A 92 16.34 -0.50 -0.49
N TRP A 93 17.15 -1.43 0.01
CA TRP A 93 16.73 -2.82 0.17
C TRP A 93 15.70 -2.99 1.29
N ILE A 94 15.75 -2.19 2.37
CA ILE A 94 14.74 -2.19 3.44
C ILE A 94 13.41 -1.66 2.91
N ILE A 95 13.43 -0.62 2.06
CA ILE A 95 12.23 -0.11 1.37
C ILE A 95 11.57 -1.24 0.55
N ALA A 96 12.37 -1.97 -0.23
CA ALA A 96 11.89 -3.06 -1.07
C ALA A 96 11.27 -4.21 -0.24
N VAL A 97 11.95 -4.64 0.83
CA VAL A 97 11.47 -5.72 1.70
C VAL A 97 10.21 -5.29 2.47
N SER A 98 10.16 -4.05 2.97
CA SER A 98 8.98 -3.49 3.66
C SER A 98 7.77 -3.46 2.73
N GLY A 99 7.97 -3.12 1.45
CA GLY A 99 6.91 -3.24 0.45
C GLY A 99 6.43 -4.66 0.23
N GLY A 100 7.34 -5.65 0.26
CA GLY A 100 6.96 -7.07 0.25
C GLY A 100 6.06 -7.44 1.42
N PHE A 101 6.42 -7.06 2.64
CA PHE A 101 5.58 -7.31 3.82
C PHE A 101 4.22 -6.62 3.73
N ASN A 102 4.18 -5.39 3.25
CA ASN A 102 2.93 -4.67 3.08
C ASN A 102 2.02 -5.34 2.04
N LEU A 103 2.55 -5.75 0.90
CA LEU A 103 1.78 -6.49 -0.12
C LEU A 103 1.28 -7.84 0.39
N VAL A 104 2.07 -8.56 1.20
CA VAL A 104 1.61 -9.80 1.85
C VAL A 104 0.47 -9.53 2.83
N TYR A 105 0.54 -8.44 3.58
CA TYR A 105 -0.58 -8.03 4.43
C TYR A 105 -1.83 -7.72 3.60
N GLN A 106 -1.69 -6.96 2.52
CA GLN A 106 -2.80 -6.64 1.64
C GLN A 106 -3.39 -7.89 0.97
N TYR A 107 -2.60 -8.93 0.71
CA TYR A 107 -3.09 -10.15 0.09
C TYR A 107 -4.18 -10.83 0.93
N TRP A 108 -3.93 -11.09 2.22
CA TRP A 108 -4.84 -11.92 3.02
C TRP A 108 -6.18 -11.25 3.33
N ILE A 109 -6.24 -9.91 3.31
CA ILE A 109 -7.49 -9.18 3.55
C ILE A 109 -8.49 -9.29 2.37
N HIS A 110 -8.10 -9.87 1.24
CA HIS A 110 -9.01 -10.15 0.10
C HIS A 110 -9.80 -11.44 0.30
N THR A 111 -10.70 -11.44 1.26
CA THR A 111 -11.54 -12.60 1.55
C THR A 111 -12.93 -12.23 2.06
N GLU A 112 -13.91 -13.04 1.70
CA GLU A 112 -15.27 -13.01 2.26
C GLU A 112 -15.43 -13.94 3.46
N ALA A 113 -14.44 -14.80 3.74
CA ALA A 113 -14.51 -15.82 4.79
C ALA A 113 -14.49 -15.24 6.22
N ILE A 114 -14.02 -14.00 6.38
CA ILE A 114 -13.92 -13.30 7.67
C ILE A 114 -14.88 -12.12 7.62
N ASP A 115 -15.99 -12.19 8.35
CA ASP A 115 -16.96 -11.10 8.38
C ASP A 115 -16.38 -9.86 9.10
N LYS A 116 -16.06 -9.99 10.38
CA LYS A 116 -15.47 -8.92 11.20
C LYS A 116 -14.39 -9.42 12.13
N LEU A 117 -13.50 -8.51 12.50
CA LEU A 117 -12.49 -8.71 13.54
C LEU A 117 -12.85 -7.91 14.79
N PRO A 118 -12.20 -8.19 15.94
CA PRO A 118 -12.43 -7.42 17.16
C PRO A 118 -12.29 -5.91 16.93
N ARG A 119 -13.16 -5.11 17.58
CA ARG A 119 -13.26 -3.65 17.35
C ARG A 119 -11.93 -2.91 17.49
N TRP A 120 -11.06 -3.33 18.42
CA TRP A 120 -9.75 -2.71 18.61
C TRP A 120 -8.82 -2.96 17.41
N PHE A 121 -8.94 -4.13 16.76
CA PHE A 121 -8.14 -4.48 15.59
C PHE A 121 -8.65 -3.71 14.38
N GLU A 122 -9.98 -3.69 14.16
CA GLU A 122 -10.59 -2.86 13.12
C GLU A 122 -10.36 -1.37 13.36
N PHE A 123 -10.11 -0.93 14.58
CA PHE A 123 -9.77 0.47 14.84
C PHE A 123 -8.42 0.87 14.22
N VAL A 124 -7.43 -0.03 14.22
CA VAL A 124 -6.04 0.27 13.85
C VAL A 124 -5.69 -0.23 12.46
N PHE A 125 -6.15 -1.43 12.10
CA PHE A 125 -5.71 -2.15 10.92
C PHE A 125 -6.76 -2.20 9.82
N ASN A 126 -6.30 -2.21 8.56
CA ASN A 126 -7.13 -2.60 7.44
C ASN A 126 -7.47 -4.09 7.58
N THR A 127 -8.73 -4.45 7.36
CA THR A 127 -9.29 -5.78 7.63
C THR A 127 -10.08 -6.25 6.42
N PRO A 128 -10.44 -7.54 6.35
CA PRO A 128 -11.33 -8.03 5.29
C PRO A 128 -12.64 -7.24 5.20
N SER A 129 -13.21 -6.80 6.34
CA SER A 129 -14.42 -5.98 6.37
C SER A 129 -14.21 -4.61 5.70
N HIS A 130 -13.14 -3.91 6.07
CA HIS A 130 -12.82 -2.60 5.49
C HIS A 130 -12.50 -2.70 4.00
N HIS A 131 -11.75 -3.73 3.61
CA HIS A 131 -11.31 -3.90 2.23
C HIS A 131 -12.42 -4.39 1.30
N ARG A 132 -13.43 -5.12 1.82
CA ARG A 132 -14.67 -5.37 1.07
C ARG A 132 -15.44 -4.09 0.80
N VAL A 133 -15.54 -3.20 1.78
CA VAL A 133 -16.13 -1.86 1.56
C VAL A 133 -15.35 -1.11 0.49
N HIS A 134 -14.02 -1.12 0.55
CA HIS A 134 -13.18 -0.49 -0.46
C HIS A 134 -13.46 -1.00 -1.89
N HIS A 135 -13.67 -2.31 -2.05
CA HIS A 135 -14.02 -2.93 -3.33
C HIS A 135 -15.50 -2.76 -3.73
N GLY A 136 -16.33 -2.20 -2.85
CA GLY A 136 -17.76 -2.01 -3.08
C GLY A 136 -18.06 -0.96 -4.14
N SER A 137 -18.89 -1.31 -5.13
CA SER A 137 -19.34 -0.40 -6.19
C SER A 137 -20.60 0.39 -5.83
N GLN A 138 -21.22 0.12 -4.67
CA GLN A 138 -22.40 0.87 -4.23
C GLN A 138 -22.00 2.29 -3.80
N ARG A 139 -22.87 3.27 -4.06
CA ARG A 139 -22.61 4.70 -3.84
C ARG A 139 -22.07 5.05 -2.44
N GLN A 140 -22.49 4.32 -1.41
CA GLN A 140 -22.05 4.55 -0.02
C GLN A 140 -20.59 4.12 0.26
N TYR A 141 -20.02 3.29 -0.61
CA TYR A 141 -18.70 2.67 -0.44
C TYR A 141 -17.62 3.25 -1.36
N LEU A 142 -18.01 4.07 -2.34
CA LEU A 142 -17.07 4.73 -3.24
C LEU A 142 -16.07 5.60 -2.46
N ASP A 143 -14.80 5.55 -2.89
CA ASP A 143 -13.68 6.34 -2.36
C ASP A 143 -13.49 6.20 -0.84
N ARG A 144 -13.54 4.97 -0.32
CA ARG A 144 -13.34 4.63 1.10
C ARG A 144 -12.19 3.65 1.30
N ASN A 145 -11.53 3.72 2.46
CA ASN A 145 -10.62 2.70 2.98
C ASN A 145 -9.44 2.37 2.05
N HIS A 146 -8.58 3.35 1.78
CA HIS A 146 -7.39 3.22 0.92
C HIS A 146 -6.13 2.73 1.66
N GLY A 147 -6.14 2.60 2.98
CA GLY A 147 -4.98 2.13 3.76
C GLY A 147 -4.53 0.71 3.37
N GLY A 148 -3.22 0.46 3.38
CA GLY A 148 -2.67 -0.88 3.07
C GLY A 148 -2.77 -1.82 4.28
N ILE A 149 -1.98 -1.51 5.31
CA ILE A 149 -1.95 -2.19 6.61
C ILE A 149 -2.79 -1.44 7.62
N LEU A 150 -2.59 -0.12 7.77
CA LEU A 150 -3.25 0.67 8.79
C LEU A 150 -4.47 1.37 8.21
N ILE A 151 -5.63 1.22 8.86
CA ILE A 151 -6.84 1.92 8.44
C ILE A 151 -6.90 3.36 8.97
N ILE A 152 -5.99 3.72 9.89
CA ILE A 152 -5.95 5.03 10.54
C ILE A 152 -5.81 6.19 9.56
N TRP A 153 -5.26 5.95 8.36
CA TRP A 153 -5.12 6.97 7.33
C TRP A 153 -6.47 7.40 6.72
N ASP A 154 -7.50 6.56 6.79
CA ASP A 154 -8.85 6.84 6.26
C ASP A 154 -9.84 7.34 7.32
N ARG A 155 -9.39 7.53 8.56
CA ARG A 155 -10.25 7.93 9.69
C ARG A 155 -10.44 9.43 9.81
#